data_AF-A0A8H4RL73-F1
#
_entry.id   AF-A0A8H4RL73-F1
#
_cell.length_a   1.000
_cell.length_b   1.000
_cell.length_c   1.000
_cell.angle_alpha   90.00
_cell.angle_beta   90.00
_cell.angle_gamma   90.00
#
_symmetry.space_group_name_H-M   'P 1'
#
loop_
_entity.id
_entity.type
_entity.pdbx_description
1 polymer ?
#
loop_
_entity_poly.entity_id
_entity_poly.type
_entity_poly.pdbx_seq_one_letter_code
_entity_poly.pdbx_strand_id
1 'polypeptide(L)'
;MGLPELIVGSYAIYNIFFHPLRQYPGPWYTKSSRLWFIIKIFRGTVVYDIKQLHDKYGDIVRVAPNELSYTNPDAWQEVYGCNIRQVEKYRKERTVFKKDPMFYSGVFA
;
A
#
# COMPACT_ATOMS: atom_id res chain seq x y z
N MET A 1 -1.86 -21.43 29.35
CA MET A 1 -1.76 -20.02 28.97
C MET A 1 -0.37 -19.81 28.42
N GLY A 2 -0.25 -19.98 27.10
CA GLY A 2 1.04 -19.98 26.42
C GLY A 2 1.54 -18.57 26.15
N LEU A 3 2.87 -18.43 26.15
CA LEU A 3 3.60 -17.28 25.61
C LEU A 3 3.01 -16.64 24.32
N PRO A 4 2.48 -17.39 23.33
CA PRO A 4 1.88 -16.77 22.13
C PRO A 4 0.70 -15.82 22.40
N GLU A 5 -0.15 -16.10 23.40
CA GLU A 5 -1.33 -15.27 23.68
C GLU A 5 -0.91 -13.87 24.18
N LEU A 6 0.13 -13.81 25.01
CA LEU A 6 0.70 -12.56 25.52
C LEU A 6 1.41 -11.76 24.41
N ILE A 7 2.08 -12.43 23.48
CA ILE A 7 2.75 -11.76 22.35
C ILE A 7 1.71 -11.14 21.42
N VAL A 8 0.65 -11.88 21.07
CA VAL A 8 -0.42 -11.36 20.21
C VAL A 8 -1.15 -10.19 20.88
N GLY A 9 -1.48 -10.32 22.17
CA GLY A 9 -2.12 -9.25 22.94
C GLY A 9 -1.25 -8.00 23.05
N SER A 10 0.02 -8.14 23.41
CA SER A 10 0.96 -7.02 23.54
C SER A 10 1.22 -6.33 22.19
N TYR A 11 1.32 -7.10 21.10
CA TYR A 11 1.49 -6.56 19.75
C TYR A 11 0.24 -5.79 19.28
N ALA A 12 -0.96 -6.29 19.59
CA ALA A 12 -2.21 -5.58 19.28
C ALA A 12 -2.30 -4.24 20.04
N ILE A 13 -1.95 -4.22 21.33
CA ILE A 13 -1.91 -3.00 22.15
C ILE A 13 -0.89 -2.01 21.57
N TYR A 14 0.31 -2.48 21.23
CA TYR A 14 1.34 -1.65 20.60
C TYR A 14 0.84 -1.00 19.30
N ASN A 15 0.19 -1.77 18.43
CA ASN A 15 -0.29 -1.29 17.14
C ASN A 15 -1.40 -0.24 17.23
N ILE A 16 -2.20 -0.29 18.30
CA ILE A 16 -3.27 0.67 18.56
C ILE A 16 -2.71 1.97 19.14
N PHE A 17 -1.85 1.89 20.16
CA PHE A 17 -1.49 3.06 20.97
C PHE A 17 -0.14 3.69 20.62
N PHE A 18 0.85 2.89 20.25
CA PHE A 18 2.25 3.33 20.08
C PHE A 18 2.69 3.35 18.61
N HIS A 19 1.89 2.81 17.70
CA HIS A 19 2.23 2.80 16.29
C HIS A 19 2.25 4.21 15.68
N PRO A 20 3.22 4.56 14.82
CA PRO A 20 3.29 5.88 14.16
C PRO A 20 2.01 6.19 13.36
N LEU A 21 1.38 5.17 12.77
CA LEU A 21 0.11 5.30 12.04
C LEU A 21 -1.14 5.39 12.94
N ARG A 22 -1.00 5.67 14.25
CA ARG A 22 -2.15 5.82 15.17
C ARG A 22 -3.01 7.04 14.87
N GLN A 23 -2.41 8.07 14.27
CA GLN A 23 -3.06 9.35 13.93
C GLN A 23 -4.20 9.18 12.92
N TYR A 24 -4.16 8.10 12.14
CA TYR A 24 -5.17 7.85 11.12
C TYR A 24 -6.44 7.23 11.72
N PRO A 25 -7.63 7.70 11.28
CA PRO A 25 -8.89 7.21 11.79
C PRO A 25 -9.17 5.79 11.28
N GLY A 26 -9.93 5.04 12.07
CA GLY A 26 -10.31 3.67 11.74
C GLY A 26 -10.76 2.88 12.98
N PRO A 27 -11.51 1.78 12.78
CA PRO A 27 -11.95 0.93 13.87
C PRO A 27 -10.79 0.31 14.64
N TRP A 28 -11.01 0.02 15.93
CA TRP A 28 -9.97 -0.58 16.77
C TRP A 28 -9.51 -1.96 16.26
N TYR A 29 -10.41 -2.75 15.66
CA TYR A 29 -10.11 -4.09 15.14
C TYR A 29 -9.23 -4.07 13.89
N THR A 30 -9.33 -3.04 13.04
CA THR A 30 -8.45 -2.88 11.87
C THR A 30 -7.06 -2.40 12.29
N LYS A 31 -6.97 -1.67 13.42
CA LYS A 31 -5.71 -1.21 14.02
C LYS A 31 -4.98 -2.33 14.75
N SER A 32 -5.70 -3.29 15.36
CA SER A 32 -5.09 -4.39 16.12
C SER A 32 -4.45 -5.44 15.23
N SER A 33 -5.13 -5.86 14.15
CA SER A 33 -4.70 -6.99 13.34
C SER A 33 -5.22 -6.93 11.91
N ARG A 34 -4.56 -7.67 10.99
CA ARG A 34 -5.00 -7.83 9.59
C ARG A 34 -6.16 -8.81 9.44
N LEU A 35 -6.60 -9.44 10.54
CA LEU A 35 -7.54 -10.56 10.49
C LEU A 35 -8.90 -10.15 9.91
N TRP A 36 -9.41 -8.97 10.29
CA TRP A 36 -10.66 -8.43 9.75
C TRP A 36 -10.61 -8.33 8.22
N PHE A 37 -9.52 -7.77 7.69
CA PHE A 37 -9.34 -7.59 6.24
C PHE A 37 -9.30 -8.93 5.50
N ILE A 38 -8.58 -9.91 6.05
CA ILE A 38 -8.52 -11.28 5.50
C ILE A 38 -9.93 -11.90 5.46
N ILE A 39 -10.69 -11.83 6.55
CA ILE A 39 -12.06 -12.34 6.61
C ILE A 39 -12.94 -11.67 5.54
N LYS A 40 -12.83 -10.35 5.36
CA LYS A 40 -13.61 -9.62 4.35
C LYS A 40 -13.21 -9.95 2.91
N ILE A 41 -11.93 -10.20 2.66
CA ILE A 41 -11.44 -10.71 1.37
C ILE A 41 -12.04 -12.08 1.08
N PHE A 42 -11.96 -13.02 2.02
CA PHE A 42 -12.52 -14.36 1.83
C PHE A 42 -14.04 -14.34 1.61
N ARG A 43 -14.73 -13.36 2.19
CA ARG A 43 -16.17 -13.15 1.98
C ARG A 43 -16.49 -12.36 0.70
N GLY A 44 -15.49 -11.84 -0.02
CA GLY A 44 -15.68 -11.02 -1.22
C GLY A 44 -16.36 -9.67 -0.98
N THR A 45 -16.45 -9.21 0.27
CA THR A 45 -17.20 -7.99 0.67
C THR A 45 -16.29 -6.80 0.95
N VAL A 46 -14.97 -7.00 0.90
CA VAL A 46 -13.94 -6.03 1.29
C VAL A 46 -14.09 -4.65 0.65
N VAL A 47 -14.46 -4.57 -0.64
CA VAL A 47 -14.60 -3.29 -1.35
C VAL A 47 -15.74 -2.46 -0.77
N TYR A 48 -16.89 -3.09 -0.52
CA TYR A 48 -18.05 -2.42 0.07
C TYR A 48 -17.81 -2.02 1.52
N ASP A 49 -17.13 -2.88 2.28
CA ASP A 49 -16.78 -2.59 3.68
C ASP A 49 -15.79 -1.42 3.78
N ILE A 50 -14.77 -1.38 2.91
CA ILE A 50 -13.81 -0.26 2.86
C ILE A 50 -14.51 1.02 2.44
N LYS A 51 -15.41 0.96 1.45
CA LYS A 51 -16.24 2.11 1.10
C LYS A 51 -17.04 2.63 2.31
N GLN A 52 -17.72 1.75 3.05
CA GLN A 52 -18.46 2.16 4.25
C GLN A 52 -17.56 2.79 5.32
N LEU A 53 -16.32 2.30 5.44
CA LEU A 53 -15.35 2.91 6.33
C LEU A 53 -14.95 4.31 5.87
N HIS A 54 -14.71 4.51 4.57
CA HIS A 54 -14.44 5.84 4.02
C HIS A 54 -15.63 6.79 4.19
N ASP A 55 -16.85 6.30 3.99
CA ASP A 55 -18.07 7.08 4.22
C ASP A 55 -18.21 7.53 5.69
N LYS A 56 -17.63 6.77 6.65
CA LYS A 56 -17.71 7.07 8.09
C LYS A 56 -16.52 7.87 8.64
N TYR A 57 -15.31 7.59 8.19
CA TYR A 57 -14.07 8.11 8.76
C TYR A 57 -13.37 9.13 7.84
N GLY A 58 -13.82 9.28 6.59
CA GLY A 58 -13.30 10.24 5.62
C GLY A 58 -12.34 9.61 4.59
N ASP A 59 -11.57 10.46 3.91
CA ASP A 59 -10.78 10.08 2.74
C ASP A 59 -9.63 9.11 3.02
N ILE A 60 -9.20 9.00 4.29
CA ILE A 60 -8.07 8.18 4.72
C ILE A 60 -8.51 7.28 5.85
N VAL A 61 -8.37 5.96 5.67
CA VAL A 61 -8.77 4.98 6.69
C VAL A 61 -7.71 3.93 6.87
N ARG A 62 -7.44 3.57 8.13
CA ARG A 62 -6.59 2.43 8.49
C ARG A 62 -7.35 1.11 8.40
N VAL A 63 -7.04 0.31 7.38
CA VAL A 63 -7.67 -0.99 7.08
C VAL A 63 -6.89 -2.18 7.66
N ALA A 64 -5.60 -2.00 7.95
CA ALA A 64 -4.77 -2.95 8.68
C ALA A 64 -3.72 -2.19 9.53
N PRO A 65 -2.99 -2.86 10.44
CA PRO A 65 -1.98 -2.19 11.27
C PRO A 65 -0.95 -1.42 10.44
N ASN A 66 -0.56 -1.97 9.29
CA ASN A 66 0.47 -1.42 8.42
C ASN A 66 -0.09 -0.97 7.06
N GLU A 67 -1.41 -0.79 6.93
CA GLU A 67 -2.05 -0.45 5.65
C GLU A 67 -3.11 0.64 5.81
N LEU A 68 -3.03 1.65 4.94
CA LEU A 68 -3.96 2.76 4.83
C LEU A 68 -4.61 2.73 3.46
N SER A 69 -5.92 2.90 3.44
CA SER A 69 -6.70 3.10 2.23
C SER A 69 -6.95 4.59 2.03
N TYR A 70 -6.82 5.04 0.79
CA TYR A 70 -6.96 6.44 0.38
C TYR A 70 -8.00 6.53 -0.74
N THR A 71 -8.89 7.53 -0.65
CA THR A 71 -9.87 7.85 -1.71
C THR A 71 -9.55 9.15 -2.45
N ASN A 72 -8.64 9.99 -1.91
CA ASN A 72 -8.30 11.29 -2.51
C ASN A 72 -7.41 11.11 -3.78
N PRO A 73 -7.77 11.74 -4.93
CA PRO A 73 -6.95 11.71 -6.14
C PRO A 73 -5.55 12.33 -5.98
N ASP A 74 -5.35 13.29 -5.09
CA ASP A 74 -4.05 13.93 -4.87
C ASP A 74 -3.04 12.95 -4.25
N ALA A 75 -3.52 12.10 -3.34
CA ALA A 75 -2.70 11.05 -2.72
C ALA A 75 -2.17 10.04 -3.75
N TRP A 76 -2.88 9.86 -4.88
CA TRP A 76 -2.40 8.99 -5.95
C TRP A 76 -1.11 9.54 -6.58
N GLN A 77 -1.03 10.86 -6.82
CA GLN A 77 0.18 11.47 -7.36
C GLN A 77 1.34 11.45 -6.37
N GLU A 78 1.08 11.60 -5.07
CA GLU A 78 2.15 11.53 -4.06
C GLU A 78 2.70 10.10 -3.92
N VAL A 79 1.81 9.11 -3.86
CA VAL A 79 2.19 7.70 -3.69
C VAL A 79 2.81 7.12 -4.96
N TYR A 80 2.22 7.36 -6.13
CA TYR A 80 2.65 6.78 -7.41
C TYR A 80 3.52 7.72 -8.26
N GLY A 81 3.43 9.03 -8.09
CA GLY A 81 4.16 10.01 -8.89
C GLY A 81 5.67 10.08 -8.59
N CYS A 82 6.12 9.57 -7.44
CA CYS A 82 7.56 9.41 -7.15
C CYS A 82 8.27 8.51 -8.18
N ASN A 83 7.54 7.56 -8.79
CA ASN A 83 8.07 6.73 -9.87
C ASN A 83 8.19 7.46 -11.20
N ILE A 84 7.42 8.52 -11.49
CA ILE A 84 7.51 9.19 -12.80
C ILE A 84 8.88 9.86 -12.97
N ARG A 85 9.41 10.51 -11.93
CA ARG A 85 10.75 11.11 -11.99
C ARG A 85 11.87 10.06 -12.12
N GLN A 86 11.75 8.93 -11.44
CA GLN A 86 12.70 7.83 -11.58
C GLN A 86 12.58 7.18 -12.96
N VAL A 87 11.36 6.94 -13.43
CA VAL A 87 11.08 6.41 -14.78
C VAL A 87 11.57 7.36 -15.86
N GLU A 88 11.46 8.68 -15.71
CA GLU A 88 12.07 9.65 -16.64
C GLU A 88 13.59 9.61 -16.60
N LYS A 89 14.20 9.49 -15.42
CA LYS A 89 15.65 9.29 -15.26
C LYS A 89 16.12 8.01 -15.98
N TYR A 90 15.44 6.88 -15.73
CA TYR A 90 15.70 5.61 -16.41
C TYR A 90 15.32 5.64 -17.90
N ARG A 91 14.33 6.42 -18.32
CA ARG A 91 13.92 6.57 -19.73
C ARG A 91 14.97 7.35 -20.53
N LYS A 92 15.54 8.40 -19.95
CA LYS A 92 16.70 9.12 -20.51
C LYS A 92 17.93 8.21 -20.60
N GLU A 93 18.15 7.35 -19.61
CA GLU A 93 19.22 6.33 -19.68
C GLU A 93 18.93 5.26 -20.75
N ARG A 94 17.68 4.80 -20.91
CA ARG A 94 17.29 3.82 -21.95
C ARG A 94 17.32 4.36 -23.38
N THR A 95 17.22 5.67 -23.60
CA THR A 95 17.45 6.23 -24.96
C THR A 95 18.90 6.09 -25.40
N VAL A 96 19.82 5.75 -24.50
CA VAL A 96 21.20 5.35 -24.81
C VAL A 96 21.31 3.82 -24.95
N PHE A 97 20.29 3.17 -25.52
CA PHE A 97 20.45 1.80 -26.00
C PHE A 97 21.39 1.84 -27.22
N LYS A 98 22.68 1.58 -26.98
CA LYS A 98 23.70 1.50 -28.02
C LYS A 98 23.33 0.28 -28.88
N LYS A 99 22.66 0.52 -30.02
CA LYS A 99 22.29 -0.55 -30.96
C LYS A 99 23.55 -1.29 -31.36
N ASP A 100 23.52 -2.62 -31.29
CA ASP A 100 24.65 -3.44 -31.67
C ASP A 100 24.90 -3.26 -33.19
N PRO A 101 26.11 -2.79 -33.59
CA PRO A 101 26.43 -2.59 -34.99
C PRO A 101 26.31 -3.87 -35.83
N MET A 102 26.41 -5.06 -35.24
CA MET A 102 26.23 -6.33 -35.95
C MET A 102 24.82 -6.48 -36.56
N PHE A 103 23.79 -5.90 -35.93
CA PHE A 103 22.39 -6.07 -36.35
C PHE A 103 21.80 -4.87 -37.09
N TYR A 104 22.46 -3.69 -37.06
CA TYR A 104 21.87 -2.43 -37.55
C TYR A 104 22.78 -1.60 -38.46
N SER A 105 23.93 -2.12 -38.89
CA SER A 105 24.91 -1.37 -39.72
C SER A 105 24.61 -1.34 -41.22
N GLY A 106 23.51 -1.92 -41.70
CA GLY A 106 23.17 -1.91 -43.13
C GLY A 106 24.14 -2.69 -44.03
N VAL A 107 25.10 -3.42 -43.46
CA VAL A 107 26.13 -4.21 -44.19
C VAL A 107 25.55 -5.49 -44.82
N PHE A 108 24.29 -5.82 -44.52
CA PHE A 108 23.56 -6.95 -45.10
C PHE A 108 22.40 -6.54 -46.04
N ALA A 109 22.37 -5.27 -46.48
CA ALA A 109 21.41 -4.76 -47.47
C ALA A 109 22.12 -4.38 -48.77
#